data_AF-A0A521EPP7-F1
#
_entry.id   AF-A0A521EPP7-F1
#
_cell.length_a   1.000
_cell.length_b   1.000
_cell.length_c   1.000
_cell.angle_alpha   90.00
_cell.angle_beta   90.00
_cell.angle_gamma   90.00
#
_symmetry.space_group_name_H-M   'P 1'
#
loop_
_entity.id
_entity.type
_entity.pdbx_description
1 polymer ?
#
loop_
_entity_poly.entity_id
_entity_poly.type
_entity_poly.pdbx_seq_one_letter_code
_entity_poly.pdbx_strand_id
1 'polypeptide(L)'
;MWIAASLGFSAYAANFGSYTETYGTLAGVIILLTWLWLSAYVILAGAELNAEIEQQTTRDTTTGIAKPMGQRGAVKADTPPPNLQPRQPLPQVSARRWQARQPDHG
;
A
#
# COMPACT_ATOMS: atom_id res chain seq x y z
N MET A 1 12.50 -9.34 -10.14
CA MET A 1 12.08 -10.75 -9.94
C MET A 1 11.98 -11.52 -11.24
N TRP A 2 11.27 -11.03 -12.28
CA TRP A 2 11.08 -11.79 -13.52
C TRP A 2 12.38 -12.25 -14.21
N ILE A 3 13.34 -11.34 -14.43
CA ILE A 3 14.62 -11.66 -15.10
C ILE A 3 15.45 -12.70 -14.33
N ALA A 4 15.46 -12.64 -12.99
CA ALA A 4 16.16 -13.60 -12.16
C ALA A 4 15.56 -15.01 -12.29
N ALA A 5 14.22 -15.10 -12.33
CA ALA A 5 13.51 -16.35 -12.55
C ALA A 5 13.77 -16.93 -13.95
N SER A 6 13.82 -16.09 -14.99
CA SER A 6 14.15 -16.55 -16.35
C SER A 6 15.57 -17.09 -16.44
N LEU A 7 16.54 -16.39 -15.83
CA LEU A 7 17.94 -16.85 -15.81
C LEU A 7 18.08 -18.18 -15.07
N GLY A 8 17.44 -18.30 -13.90
CA GLY A 8 17.42 -19.54 -13.14
C GLY A 8 16.79 -20.70 -13.94
N PHE A 9 15.67 -20.45 -14.61
CA PHE A 9 15.03 -21.47 -15.44
C PHE A 9 15.82 -21.82 -16.69
N SER A 10 16.44 -20.85 -17.38
CA SER A 10 17.31 -21.12 -18.52
C SER A 10 18.49 -22.00 -18.12
N ALA A 11 19.12 -21.74 -16.98
CA ALA A 11 20.19 -22.57 -16.44
C ALA A 11 19.69 -23.99 -16.11
N TYR A 12 18.51 -24.11 -15.48
CA TYR A 12 17.88 -25.40 -15.21
C TYR A 12 17.62 -26.17 -16.51
N ALA A 13 16.94 -25.56 -17.49
CA ALA A 13 16.61 -26.19 -18.78
C ALA A 13 17.87 -26.61 -19.56
N ALA A 14 18.96 -25.84 -19.51
CA ALA A 14 20.22 -26.19 -20.16
C ALA A 14 20.85 -27.48 -19.60
N ASN A 15 20.72 -27.74 -18.29
CA ASN A 15 21.20 -28.98 -17.67
C ASN A 15 20.27 -30.18 -17.94
N PHE A 16 18.99 -29.95 -18.21
CA PHE A 16 18.00 -31.01 -18.46
C PHE A 16 17.96 -31.52 -19.91
N GLY A 17 18.57 -30.80 -20.85
CA GLY A 17 18.63 -31.22 -22.26
C GLY A 17 19.27 -32.60 -22.47
N SER A 18 20.25 -32.99 -21.64
CA SER A 18 20.88 -34.32 -21.72
C SER A 18 20.01 -35.45 -21.19
N TYR A 19 19.06 -35.18 -20.27
CA TYR A 19 18.16 -36.19 -19.69
C TYR A 19 16.92 -36.44 -20.56
N THR A 20 16.71 -35.62 -21.58
CA THR A 20 15.56 -35.75 -22.49
C THR A 20 15.68 -37.01 -23.35
N GLU A 21 16.90 -37.53 -23.57
CA GLU A 21 17.17 -38.74 -24.37
C GLU A 21 16.58 -40.02 -23.74
N THR A 22 16.56 -40.12 -22.41
CA THR A 22 16.03 -41.30 -21.69
C THR A 22 14.56 -41.17 -21.31
N TYR A 23 14.09 -39.93 -21.05
CA TYR A 23 12.77 -39.68 -20.46
C TYR A 23 11.75 -39.01 -21.40
N GLY A 24 12.17 -38.60 -22.61
CA GLY A 24 11.29 -38.14 -23.69
C GLY A 24 10.25 -37.10 -23.23
N THR A 25 8.96 -37.42 -23.40
CA THR A 25 7.84 -36.54 -23.05
C THR A 25 7.70 -36.27 -21.55
N LEU A 26 8.15 -37.19 -20.68
CA LEU A 26 8.12 -37.03 -19.23
C LEU A 26 9.02 -35.86 -18.79
N ALA A 27 10.17 -35.70 -19.44
CA ALA A 27 11.06 -34.56 -19.20
C ALA A 27 10.38 -33.23 -19.53
N GLY A 28 9.61 -33.18 -20.63
CA GLY A 28 8.83 -32.00 -21.00
C GLY A 28 7.76 -31.63 -19.96
N VAL A 29 7.05 -32.63 -19.41
CA VAL A 29 6.07 -32.41 -18.33
C VAL A 29 6.74 -31.88 -17.07
N ILE A 30 7.89 -32.45 -16.67
CA ILE A 30 8.65 -31.97 -15.50
C ILE A 30 9.07 -30.52 -15.69
N ILE A 31 9.63 -30.17 -16.86
CA ILE A 31 10.03 -28.79 -17.18
C ILE A 31 8.84 -27.84 -17.08
N LEU A 32 7.68 -28.23 -17.62
CA LEU A 32 6.46 -27.43 -17.54
C LEU A 32 6.00 -27.24 -16.09
N LEU A 33 5.99 -28.32 -15.30
CA LEU A 33 5.62 -28.25 -13.87
C LEU A 33 6.59 -27.36 -13.09
N THR A 34 7.89 -27.48 -13.33
CA THR A 34 8.91 -26.61 -12.72
C THR A 34 8.68 -25.15 -13.11
N TRP A 35 8.36 -24.87 -14.37
CA TRP A 35 8.07 -23.52 -14.85
C TRP A 35 6.83 -22.90 -14.17
N LEU A 36 5.75 -23.67 -14.06
CA LEU A 36 4.53 -23.24 -13.38
C LEU A 36 4.78 -23.01 -11.89
N TRP A 37 5.51 -23.91 -11.24
CA TRP A 37 5.91 -23.79 -9.84
C TRP A 37 6.77 -22.54 -9.59
N LEU A 38 7.77 -22.30 -10.43
CA LEU A 38 8.62 -21.10 -10.34
C LEU A 38 7.81 -19.82 -10.55
N SER A 39 6.87 -19.82 -11.50
CA SER A 39 5.98 -18.70 -11.76
C SER A 39 5.09 -18.37 -10.56
N ALA A 40 4.54 -19.40 -9.89
CA ALA A 40 3.76 -19.22 -8.66
C ALA A 40 4.60 -18.56 -7.56
N TYR A 41 5.86 -18.99 -7.38
CA TYR A 41 6.80 -18.37 -6.43
C TYR A 41 7.09 -16.91 -6.77
N VAL A 42 7.32 -16.57 -8.05
CA VAL A 42 7.58 -15.19 -8.48
C VAL A 42 6.37 -14.29 -8.21
N ILE A 43 5.15 -14.77 -8.45
CA ILE A 43 3.93 -14.03 -8.16
C ILE A 43 3.78 -13.81 -6.66
N LEU A 44 3.96 -14.86 -5.85
CA LEU A 44 3.84 -14.76 -4.39
C LEU A 44 4.89 -13.80 -3.80
N ALA A 45 6.15 -13.94 -4.21
CA ALA A 45 7.22 -13.04 -3.78
C ALA A 45 7.00 -11.59 -4.25
N GLY A 46 6.44 -11.39 -5.45
CA GLY A 46 6.03 -10.08 -5.94
C GLY A 46 4.90 -9.47 -5.11
N ALA A 47 3.90 -10.29 -4.73
CA ALA A 47 2.79 -9.87 -3.89
C ALA A 47 3.23 -9.51 -2.47
N GLU A 48 4.09 -10.33 -1.86
CA GLU A 48 4.67 -10.08 -0.54
C GLU A 48 5.52 -8.81 -0.53
N LEU A 49 6.40 -8.64 -1.52
CA LEU A 49 7.20 -7.43 -1.65
C LEU A 49 6.31 -6.19 -1.85
N ASN A 50 5.27 -6.28 -2.68
CA ASN A 50 4.33 -5.17 -2.88
C ASN A 50 3.56 -4.84 -1.59
N ALA A 51 3.11 -5.87 -0.87
CA ALA A 51 2.41 -5.70 0.42
C ALA A 51 3.33 -5.08 1.48
N GLU A 52 4.60 -5.48 1.55
CA GLU A 52 5.59 -4.91 2.47
C GLU A 52 5.89 -3.43 2.12
N ILE A 53 6.05 -3.10 0.84
CA ILE A 53 6.23 -1.71 0.40
C ILE A 53 5.00 -0.85 0.75
N GLU A 54 3.81 -1.40 0.57
CA GLU A 54 2.55 -0.73 0.91
C GLU A 54 2.36 -0.60 2.44
N GLN A 55 2.81 -1.59 3.21
CA GLN A 55 2.85 -1.54 4.68
C GLN A 55 3.83 -0.46 5.17
N GLN A 56 4.95 -0.24 4.48
CA GLN A 56 5.86 0.87 4.78
C GLN A 56 5.27 2.24 4.41
N THR A 57 4.38 2.30 3.42
CA THR A 57 3.62 3.54 3.11
C THR A 57 2.44 3.75 4.07
N THR A 58 1.87 2.65 4.57
CA THR A 58 0.85 2.66 5.64
C THR A 58 1.43 3.07 6.98
N ARG A 59 2.76 3.07 7.13
CA ARG A 59 3.46 3.79 8.19
C ARG A 59 3.44 5.31 7.91
N ASP A 60 2.23 5.83 8.09
CA ASP A 60 1.95 7.09 8.75
C ASP A 60 2.19 8.40 7.98
N THR A 61 1.15 8.84 7.27
CA THR A 61 0.89 10.28 7.01
C THR A 61 -0.41 10.75 7.68
N THR A 62 -0.99 9.95 8.59
CA THR A 62 -2.24 10.30 9.30
C THR A 62 -2.04 10.44 10.82
N THR A 63 -0.82 10.60 11.32
CA THR A 63 -0.53 11.23 12.61
C THR A 63 -0.19 12.71 12.47
N GLY A 64 -0.87 13.40 11.56
CA GLY A 64 -1.04 14.85 11.67
C GLY A 64 -2.22 15.14 12.58
N ILE A 65 -2.08 16.10 13.49
CA ILE A 65 -3.17 16.61 14.35
C ILE A 65 -4.46 16.75 13.52
N ALA A 66 -5.59 16.24 14.03
CA ALA A 66 -6.87 16.26 13.33
C ALA A 66 -7.24 17.67 12.83
N LYS A 67 -6.89 17.98 11.57
CA LYS A 67 -7.28 19.25 10.94
C LYS A 67 -8.79 19.28 10.75
N PRO A 68 -9.46 20.43 10.89
CA PRO A 68 -10.90 20.56 10.65
C PRO A 68 -11.27 20.25 9.17
N MET A 69 -12.53 19.89 8.93
CA MET A 69 -13.07 19.63 7.57
C MET A 69 -12.85 20.86 6.66
N GLY A 70 -12.49 20.64 5.37
CA GLY A 70 -12.28 21.70 4.38
C GLY A 70 -10.82 22.10 4.09
N GLN A 71 -9.82 21.60 4.83
CA GLN A 71 -8.39 21.94 4.62
C GLN A 71 -7.53 20.76 4.13
N ARG A 72 -8.14 19.64 3.74
CA ARG A 72 -7.41 18.42 3.37
C ARG A 72 -7.16 18.25 1.87
N GLY A 73 -7.57 19.22 1.03
CA GLY A 73 -7.34 19.19 -0.41
C GLY A 73 -7.95 17.99 -1.12
N ALA A 74 -8.88 17.29 -0.49
CA ALA A 74 -9.51 16.08 -0.99
C ALA A 74 -10.90 16.44 -1.52
N VAL A 75 -11.00 16.67 -2.82
CA VAL A 75 -12.22 17.10 -3.53
C VAL A 75 -13.46 16.24 -3.19
N LYS A 76 -13.25 14.95 -2.85
CA LYS A 76 -14.32 14.02 -2.48
C LYS A 76 -14.82 14.16 -1.03
N ALA A 77 -14.02 14.72 -0.11
CA ALA A 77 -14.41 14.98 1.28
C ALA A 77 -15.02 16.37 1.46
N ASP A 78 -14.72 17.29 0.54
CA ASP A 78 -15.13 18.70 0.63
C ASP A 78 -16.42 19.02 -0.13
N THR A 79 -17.03 18.03 -0.80
CA THR A 79 -18.37 18.18 -1.41
C THR A 79 -19.42 17.50 -0.52
N PRO A 80 -20.08 18.22 0.40
CA PRO A 80 -21.22 17.67 1.11
C PRO A 80 -22.36 17.40 0.11
N PRO A 81 -23.16 16.34 0.32
CA PRO A 81 -24.35 16.11 -0.48
C PRO A 81 -25.27 17.35 -0.45
N PRO A 82 -26.00 17.67 -1.53
CA PRO A 82 -26.73 18.94 -1.69
C PRO A 82 -27.76 19.26 -0.59
N ASN A 83 -28.14 18.26 0.21
CA ASN A 83 -29.14 18.34 1.26
C ASN A 83 -28.59 18.37 2.70
N LEU A 84 -27.27 18.42 2.91
CA LEU A 84 -26.69 18.65 4.25
C LEU A 84 -26.47 20.14 4.49
N GLN A 85 -27.29 20.73 5.36
CA GLN A 85 -27.04 22.07 5.88
C GLN A 85 -25.77 22.02 6.75
N PRO A 86 -24.76 22.88 6.51
CA PRO A 86 -23.63 23.02 7.42
C PRO A 86 -24.17 23.37 8.81
N ARG A 87 -23.92 22.50 9.80
CA ARG A 87 -24.28 22.79 11.19
C ARG A 87 -23.60 24.11 11.54
N GLN A 88 -24.39 25.12 11.95
CA GLN A 88 -23.87 26.45 12.28
C GLN A 88 -22.63 26.30 13.19
N PRO A 89 -21.49 26.92 12.83
CA PRO A 89 -20.34 26.90 13.71
C PRO A 89 -20.75 27.51 15.05
N LEU A 90 -20.41 26.81 16.14
CA LEU A 90 -20.74 27.25 17.50
C LEU A 90 -20.32 28.71 17.68
N PRO A 91 -21.18 29.56 18.27
CA PRO A 91 -20.83 30.96 18.50
C PRO A 91 -19.54 31.00 19.32
N GLN A 92 -18.53 31.66 18.76
CA GLN A 92 -17.22 31.79 19.39
C GLN A 92 -17.43 32.46 20.74
N VAL A 93 -17.38 31.68 21.83
CA VAL A 93 -17.41 32.21 23.18
C VAL A 93 -16.19 33.09 23.31
N SER A 94 -16.43 34.40 23.16
CA SER A 94 -15.39 35.40 23.07
C SER A 94 -14.44 35.25 24.24
N ALA A 95 -13.15 35.12 23.95
CA ALA A 95 -12.04 35.14 24.90
C ALA A 95 -11.95 36.44 25.74
N ARG A 96 -12.96 37.34 25.67
CA ARG A 96 -13.09 38.56 26.46
C ARG A 96 -13.45 38.33 27.93
N ARG A 97 -13.75 37.09 28.36
CA ARG A 97 -14.08 36.81 29.76
C ARG A 97 -12.84 36.66 30.67
N TRP A 98 -11.65 36.46 30.10
CA TRP A 98 -10.41 36.29 30.90
C TRP A 98 -9.65 37.59 31.19
N GLN A 99 -10.03 38.72 30.57
CA GLN A 99 -9.36 40.01 30.78
C GLN A 99 -9.94 40.84 31.94
N ALA A 100 -11.11 40.48 32.49
CA ALA A 100 -11.74 41.22 33.59
C ALA A 100 -11.40 40.69 34.99
N ARG A 101 -10.36 39.86 35.13
CA ARG A 101 -9.87 39.33 36.41
C ARG A 101 -8.35 39.51 36.51
N GLN A 102 -7.88 40.74 36.35
CA GLN A 102 -6.55 41.12 36.81
C GLN A 102 -6.73 41.76 38.19
N PRO A 103 -6.23 41.14 39.27
CA PRO A 103 -6.23 41.75 40.58
C PRO A 103 -5.16 42.83 40.63
N ASP A 104 -5.58 44.01 41.04
CA ASP A 104 -4.77 45.20 41.27
C ASP A 104 -3.79 44.89 42.40
N HIS A 105 -2.52 44.65 42.03
CA HIS A 105 -1.43 44.51 42.98
C HIS A 105 -0.76 45.87 43.18
N GLY A 106 -0.96 46.46 44.36
CA GLY A 106 -0.03 47.39 45.02
C GLY A 106 -0.21 48.87 44.74
#